data_AF-A0A4Y9ZAH8-F1
#
_entry.id   AF-A0A4Y9ZAH8-F1
#
_cell.length_a   1.000
_cell.length_b   1.000
_cell.length_c   1.000
_cell.angle_alpha   90.00
_cell.angle_beta   90.00
_cell.angle_gamma   90.00
#
_symmetry.space_group_name_H-M   'P 1'
#
loop_
_entity.id
_entity.type
_entity.pdbx_description
1 polymer ?
#
loop_
_entity_poly.entity_id
_entity_poly.type
_entity_poly.pdbx_seq_one_letter_code
_entity_poly.pdbx_strand_id
1 'polypeptide(L)'
;MASQTSLAVTIVQAIAYITRPLIVCFPVSTILKLQIALEANLTKHFAPSWVPSEPLRGSGRRCLSFSPNALPPRPIYNSIRAAGVQWPEWSAALGNVEFDLFVDPGRVSIRISGGKLVTVWSEELEKAVQLKANLIAQEARLQAVLRVQEAARAEKNKTLAQEIMQADEDSEQELFAALADEIRAPTWTTPIVTSFPRSPLPSPCPSRLCRRSRPRPSSRSSNLSSSGLSIFSEASTGASSVTSASTVPCVAEVPVPIVAPKLSRRERARMNRILIDKSKTQVQNYDGGKTKVLTGGVMFCAKPKAASTAAPKAQKAKATKGTSASASANWRAVRA
;
A
#
# COMPACT_ATOMS: atom_id res chain seq x y z
N MET A 1 -7.75 -2.90 34.94
CA MET A 1 -9.16 -2.82 34.49
C MET A 1 -9.45 -4.07 33.66
N ALA A 2 -10.46 -4.85 34.02
CA ALA A 2 -10.85 -6.03 33.24
C ALA A 2 -11.47 -5.57 31.91
N SER A 3 -10.94 -6.05 30.79
CA SER A 3 -11.47 -5.78 29.45
C SER A 3 -12.69 -6.69 29.23
N GLN A 4 -13.88 -6.10 29.10
CA GLN A 4 -15.13 -6.83 28.85
C GLN A 4 -15.33 -7.11 27.35
N THR A 5 -14.29 -7.48 26.61
CA THR A 5 -14.49 -7.83 25.19
C THR A 5 -15.31 -9.11 25.08
N SER A 6 -16.23 -9.11 24.11
CA SER A 6 -16.92 -10.32 23.74
C SER A 6 -15.95 -11.34 23.14
N LEU A 7 -16.18 -12.61 23.46
CA LEU A 7 -15.48 -13.75 22.89
C LEU A 7 -15.48 -13.69 21.35
N ALA A 8 -16.64 -13.36 20.77
CA ALA A 8 -16.85 -13.27 19.33
C ALA A 8 -15.90 -12.26 18.66
N VAL A 9 -15.77 -11.03 19.19
CA VAL A 9 -14.89 -10.00 18.61
C VAL A 9 -13.44 -10.47 18.60
N THR A 10 -12.97 -11.05 19.70
CA THR A 10 -11.57 -11.51 19.78
C THR A 10 -11.30 -12.68 18.82
N ILE A 11 -12.26 -13.62 18.70
CA ILE A 11 -12.19 -14.72 17.74
C ILE A 11 -12.15 -14.20 16.30
N VAL A 12 -13.02 -13.26 15.94
CA VAL A 12 -13.06 -12.66 14.59
C VAL A 12 -11.70 -12.04 14.24
N GLN A 13 -11.06 -11.35 15.19
CA GLN A 13 -9.75 -10.74 14.97
C GLN A 13 -8.65 -11.79 14.81
N ALA A 14 -8.68 -12.87 15.60
CA ALA A 14 -7.76 -13.99 15.44
C ALA A 14 -7.94 -14.69 14.08
N ILE A 15 -9.19 -14.92 13.66
CA ILE A 15 -9.54 -15.50 12.36
C ILE A 15 -9.06 -14.60 11.23
N ALA A 16 -9.32 -13.30 11.31
CA ALA A 16 -8.87 -12.33 10.32
C ALA A 16 -7.35 -12.35 10.17
N TYR A 17 -6.61 -12.45 11.27
CA TYR A 17 -5.16 -12.56 11.25
C TYR A 17 -4.67 -13.81 10.50
N ILE A 18 -5.18 -15.01 10.86
CA ILE A 18 -4.70 -16.27 10.27
C ILE A 18 -5.21 -16.55 8.85
N THR A 19 -6.32 -15.92 8.44
CA THR A 19 -6.89 -16.09 7.10
C THR A 19 -6.42 -15.04 6.09
N ARG A 20 -5.85 -13.91 6.54
CA ARG A 20 -5.41 -12.83 5.65
C ARG A 20 -4.44 -13.27 4.55
N PRO A 21 -3.42 -14.11 4.81
CA PRO A 21 -2.52 -14.57 3.75
C PRO A 21 -3.21 -15.47 2.71
N LEU A 22 -4.30 -16.14 3.09
CA LEU A 22 -5.02 -17.07 2.22
C LEU A 22 -5.86 -16.40 1.14
N ILE A 23 -6.18 -15.12 1.30
CA ILE A 23 -7.04 -14.36 0.37
C ILE A 23 -6.45 -14.35 -1.06
N VAL A 24 -5.13 -14.46 -1.19
CA VAL A 24 -4.44 -14.48 -2.48
C VAL A 24 -4.40 -15.89 -3.11
N CYS A 25 -4.54 -16.93 -2.31
CA CYS A 25 -4.36 -18.32 -2.75
C CYS A 25 -5.68 -19.06 -2.97
N PHE A 26 -6.76 -18.66 -2.28
CA PHE A 26 -8.02 -19.39 -2.29
C PHE A 26 -9.19 -18.51 -2.79
N PRO A 27 -10.20 -19.12 -3.45
CA PRO A 27 -11.42 -18.42 -3.80
C PRO A 27 -12.13 -17.83 -2.57
N VAL A 28 -12.78 -16.67 -2.75
CA VAL A 28 -13.53 -15.98 -1.68
C VAL A 28 -14.58 -16.89 -1.03
N SER A 29 -15.25 -17.74 -1.81
CA SER A 29 -16.25 -18.70 -1.29
C SER A 29 -15.63 -19.73 -0.34
N THR A 30 -14.41 -20.20 -0.61
CA THR A 30 -13.67 -21.12 0.27
C THR A 30 -13.26 -20.41 1.56
N ILE A 31 -12.77 -19.17 1.47
CA ILE A 31 -12.41 -18.37 2.65
C ILE A 31 -13.62 -18.13 3.56
N LEU A 32 -14.77 -17.78 3.00
CA LEU A 32 -16.00 -17.57 3.78
C LEU A 32 -16.44 -18.85 4.52
N LYS A 33 -16.44 -20.00 3.83
CA LYS A 33 -16.72 -21.30 4.47
C LYS A 33 -15.75 -21.61 5.60
N LEU A 34 -14.46 -21.33 5.38
CA LEU A 34 -13.42 -21.53 6.39
C LEU A 34 -13.63 -20.61 7.61
N GLN A 35 -13.93 -19.33 7.41
CA GLN A 35 -14.16 -18.38 8.49
C GLN A 35 -15.36 -18.79 9.36
N ILE A 36 -16.48 -19.20 8.75
CA ILE A 36 -17.66 -19.70 9.48
C ILE A 36 -17.30 -20.95 10.29
N ALA A 37 -16.57 -21.90 9.69
CA ALA A 37 -16.16 -23.12 10.38
C ALA A 37 -15.17 -22.84 11.52
N LEU A 38 -14.25 -21.89 11.34
CA LEU A 38 -13.31 -21.44 12.37
C LEU A 38 -14.04 -20.80 13.55
N GLU A 39 -14.99 -19.90 13.27
CA GLU A 39 -15.74 -19.22 14.32
C GLU A 39 -16.48 -20.21 15.22
N ALA A 40 -17.19 -21.18 14.63
CA ALA A 40 -17.90 -22.21 15.37
C ALA A 40 -16.96 -23.09 16.22
N ASN A 41 -15.86 -23.59 15.63
CA ASN A 41 -14.93 -24.49 16.32
C ASN A 41 -14.11 -23.77 17.40
N LEU A 42 -13.65 -22.55 17.14
CA LEU A 42 -12.89 -21.76 18.11
C LEU A 42 -13.77 -21.29 19.26
N THR A 43 -15.01 -20.88 18.99
CA THR A 43 -15.98 -20.51 20.04
C THR A 43 -16.20 -21.69 20.99
N LYS A 44 -16.46 -22.88 20.43
CA LYS A 44 -16.62 -24.11 21.23
C LYS A 44 -15.37 -24.45 22.04
N HIS A 45 -14.18 -24.26 21.47
CA HIS A 45 -12.91 -24.56 22.14
C HIS A 45 -12.57 -23.56 23.27
N PHE A 46 -12.82 -22.27 23.06
CA PHE A 46 -12.44 -21.21 24.00
C PHE A 46 -13.47 -20.97 25.10
N ALA A 47 -14.77 -21.15 24.83
CA ALA A 47 -15.85 -20.83 25.75
C ALA A 47 -15.66 -21.37 27.20
N PRO A 48 -15.23 -22.63 27.42
CA PRO A 48 -15.07 -23.18 28.78
C PRO A 48 -13.97 -22.49 29.61
N SER A 49 -13.03 -21.81 28.96
CA SER A 49 -11.88 -21.17 29.62
C SER A 49 -11.94 -19.65 29.60
N TRP A 50 -12.98 -19.07 29.00
CA TRP A 50 -13.06 -17.63 28.75
C TRP A 50 -13.48 -16.86 30.00
N VAL A 51 -12.53 -16.14 30.60
CA VAL A 51 -12.75 -15.36 31.83
C VAL A 51 -12.29 -13.92 31.62
N PRO A 52 -13.18 -12.98 31.23
CA PRO A 52 -12.79 -11.58 30.95
C PRO A 52 -12.20 -10.83 32.15
N SER A 53 -12.57 -11.19 33.38
CA SER A 53 -12.01 -10.61 34.60
C SER A 53 -10.53 -10.97 34.80
N GLU A 54 -10.10 -12.12 34.29
CA GLU A 54 -8.74 -12.63 34.42
C GLU A 54 -8.25 -13.12 33.04
N PRO A 55 -7.86 -12.22 32.13
CA PRO A 55 -7.59 -12.57 30.74
C PRO A 55 -6.52 -13.65 30.55
N LEU A 56 -5.55 -13.75 31.46
CA LEU A 56 -4.49 -14.75 31.40
C LEU A 56 -4.92 -16.13 31.90
N ARG A 57 -6.03 -16.22 32.65
CA ARG A 57 -6.55 -17.49 33.17
C ARG A 57 -6.99 -18.37 32.00
N GLY A 58 -6.38 -19.55 31.90
CA GLY A 58 -6.65 -20.48 30.80
C GLY A 58 -5.99 -20.12 29.46
N SER A 59 -5.13 -19.09 29.39
CA SER A 59 -4.46 -18.67 28.14
C SER A 59 -3.72 -19.83 27.46
N GLY A 60 -3.04 -20.70 28.22
CA GLY A 60 -2.40 -21.89 27.68
C GLY A 60 -3.35 -22.90 26.99
N ARG A 61 -4.62 -22.99 27.42
CA ARG A 61 -5.63 -23.84 26.75
C ARG A 61 -6.16 -23.21 25.46
N ARG A 62 -6.06 -21.88 25.36
CA ARG A 62 -6.44 -21.09 24.19
C ARG A 62 -5.27 -20.83 23.23
N CYS A 63 -4.07 -21.26 23.60
CA CYS A 63 -2.89 -21.21 22.75
C CYS A 63 -3.04 -22.21 21.59
N LEU A 64 -2.85 -21.72 20.37
CA LEU A 64 -2.85 -22.52 19.14
C LEU A 64 -1.44 -22.51 18.57
N SER A 65 -0.77 -23.66 18.59
CA SER A 65 0.59 -23.81 18.05
C SER A 65 0.54 -24.27 16.60
N PHE A 66 1.17 -23.51 15.72
CA PHE A 66 1.26 -23.80 14.29
C PHE A 66 2.69 -24.23 13.96
N SER A 67 2.82 -25.36 13.27
CA SER A 67 4.10 -25.83 12.72
C SER A 67 3.85 -26.45 11.33
N PRO A 68 4.74 -26.22 10.34
CA PRO A 68 4.58 -26.77 9.00
C PRO A 68 4.76 -28.29 8.97
N ASN A 69 5.49 -28.85 9.94
CA ASN A 69 5.83 -30.28 10.00
C ASN A 69 4.90 -31.08 10.93
N ALA A 70 3.92 -30.42 11.54
CA ALA A 70 2.96 -31.04 12.45
C ALA A 70 1.53 -30.86 11.93
N LEU A 71 0.62 -31.68 12.45
CA LEU A 71 -0.81 -31.47 12.23
C LEU A 71 -1.28 -30.18 12.92
N PRO A 72 -2.24 -29.45 12.33
CA PRO A 72 -2.72 -28.22 12.92
C PRO A 72 -3.52 -28.50 14.21
N PRO A 73 -3.66 -27.49 15.10
CA PRO A 73 -4.48 -27.61 16.30
C PRO A 73 -5.89 -28.13 15.99
N ARG A 74 -6.46 -28.97 16.85
CA ARG A 74 -7.73 -29.66 16.59
C ARG A 74 -8.87 -28.73 16.13
N PRO A 75 -9.10 -27.53 16.71
CA PRO A 75 -10.12 -26.61 16.20
C PRO A 75 -9.85 -26.16 14.76
N ILE A 76 -8.58 -25.90 14.42
CA ILE A 76 -8.15 -25.53 13.06
C ILE A 76 -8.30 -26.72 12.11
N TYR A 77 -7.88 -27.92 12.51
CA TYR A 77 -8.01 -29.15 11.74
C TYR A 77 -9.47 -29.44 11.33
N ASN A 78 -10.41 -29.28 12.26
CA ASN A 78 -11.83 -29.47 11.97
C ASN A 78 -12.34 -28.45 10.96
N SER A 79 -11.89 -27.19 11.06
CA SER A 79 -12.32 -26.11 10.16
C SER A 79 -11.76 -26.28 8.74
N ILE A 80 -10.49 -26.67 8.58
CA ILE A 80 -9.92 -26.93 7.25
C ILE A 80 -10.61 -28.10 6.56
N ARG A 81 -10.92 -29.15 7.32
CA ARG A 81 -11.63 -30.32 6.80
C ARG A 81 -13.04 -29.96 6.33
N ALA A 82 -13.74 -29.10 7.08
CA ALA A 82 -15.06 -28.62 6.70
C ALA A 82 -15.03 -27.70 5.46
N ALA A 83 -13.97 -26.91 5.29
CA ALA A 83 -13.80 -26.00 4.16
C ALA A 83 -13.16 -26.65 2.91
N GLY A 84 -12.64 -27.87 3.02
CA GLY A 84 -11.91 -28.54 1.92
C GLY A 84 -10.53 -27.93 1.66
N VAL A 85 -9.89 -27.32 2.66
CA VAL A 85 -8.55 -26.72 2.57
C VAL A 85 -7.50 -27.71 3.06
N GLN A 86 -6.38 -27.84 2.35
CA GLN A 86 -5.28 -28.71 2.78
C GLN A 86 -4.33 -27.96 3.72
N TRP A 87 -3.88 -28.63 4.79
CA TRP A 87 -2.96 -28.03 5.77
C TRP A 87 -1.60 -27.59 5.17
N PRO A 88 -0.94 -28.38 4.29
CA PRO A 88 0.31 -27.95 3.66
C PRO A 88 0.16 -26.65 2.86
N GLU A 89 -0.96 -26.44 2.17
CA GLU A 89 -1.22 -25.21 1.41
C GLU A 89 -1.42 -24.01 2.34
N TRP A 90 -2.18 -24.17 3.43
CA TRP A 90 -2.36 -23.10 4.40
C TRP A 90 -1.03 -22.78 5.12
N SER A 91 -0.32 -23.78 5.63
CA SER A 91 0.98 -23.56 6.30
C SER A 91 2.00 -22.88 5.39
N ALA A 92 2.03 -23.23 4.09
CA ALA A 92 2.82 -22.53 3.09
C ALA A 92 2.42 -21.05 2.94
N ALA A 93 1.12 -20.75 2.89
CA ALA A 93 0.63 -19.37 2.84
C ALA A 93 0.92 -18.56 4.11
N LEU A 94 1.03 -19.22 5.28
CA LEU A 94 1.51 -18.61 6.52
C LEU A 94 3.04 -18.41 6.54
N GLY A 95 3.74 -18.82 5.49
CA GLY A 95 5.19 -18.65 5.34
C GLY A 95 6.02 -19.80 5.88
N ASN A 96 5.42 -20.97 6.15
CA ASN A 96 6.10 -22.15 6.73
C ASN A 96 6.87 -21.82 8.03
N VAL A 97 6.36 -20.89 8.83
CA VAL A 97 6.95 -20.51 10.11
C VAL A 97 6.23 -21.17 11.27
N GLU A 98 7.00 -21.48 12.31
CA GLU A 98 6.45 -21.99 13.57
C GLU A 98 6.10 -20.83 14.51
N PHE A 99 4.86 -20.78 14.96
CA PHE A 99 4.42 -19.76 15.90
C PHE A 99 3.27 -20.24 16.78
N ASP A 100 3.19 -19.65 17.97
CA ASP A 100 2.07 -19.80 18.89
C ASP A 100 1.15 -18.58 18.77
N LEU A 101 -0.15 -18.81 18.61
CA LEU A 101 -1.19 -17.79 18.66
C LEU A 101 -1.93 -17.88 19.99
N PHE A 102 -1.93 -16.77 20.73
CA PHE A 102 -2.64 -16.62 21.99
C PHE A 102 -3.89 -15.76 21.77
N VAL A 103 -5.05 -16.32 22.12
CA VAL A 103 -6.36 -15.66 22.02
C VAL A 103 -6.91 -15.48 23.43
N ASP A 104 -6.77 -14.28 23.97
CA ASP A 104 -7.16 -13.92 25.33
C ASP A 104 -8.18 -12.78 25.32
N PRO A 105 -9.02 -12.63 26.36
CA PRO A 105 -9.94 -11.51 26.46
C PRO A 105 -9.23 -10.16 26.24
N GLY A 106 -9.67 -9.43 25.22
CA GLY A 106 -9.16 -8.10 24.86
C GLY A 106 -7.85 -8.10 24.09
N ARG A 107 -7.27 -9.27 23.77
CA ARG A 107 -5.94 -9.35 23.16
C ARG A 107 -5.71 -10.61 22.32
N VAL A 108 -5.20 -10.40 21.11
CA VAL A 108 -4.62 -11.46 20.27
C VAL A 108 -3.12 -11.19 20.12
N SER A 109 -2.31 -12.19 20.44
CA SER A 109 -0.85 -12.07 20.37
C SER A 109 -0.20 -13.33 19.81
N ILE A 110 0.98 -13.17 19.25
CA ILE A 110 1.74 -14.25 18.61
C ILE A 110 3.14 -14.35 19.22
N ARG A 111 3.70 -15.55 19.20
CA ARG A 111 5.09 -15.81 19.53
C ARG A 111 5.72 -16.66 18.44
N ILE A 112 6.68 -16.10 17.70
CA ILE A 112 7.38 -16.79 16.62
C ILE A 112 8.62 -17.48 17.19
N SER A 113 8.77 -18.79 16.95
CA SER A 113 9.97 -19.59 17.32
C SER A 113 10.48 -19.40 18.76
N GLY A 114 9.57 -19.29 19.74
CA GLY A 114 9.93 -19.06 21.15
C GLY A 114 10.44 -17.65 21.48
N GLY A 115 10.35 -16.70 20.54
CA GLY A 115 10.77 -15.32 20.71
C GLY A 115 9.85 -14.47 21.59
N LYS A 116 9.91 -13.15 21.39
CA LYS A 116 9.08 -12.19 22.14
C LYS A 116 7.62 -12.28 21.69
N LEU A 117 6.70 -12.19 22.66
CA LEU A 117 5.26 -12.08 22.38
C LEU A 117 4.96 -10.73 21.70
N VAL A 118 4.39 -10.77 20.51
CA VAL A 118 3.98 -9.61 19.72
C VAL A 118 2.46 -9.50 19.74
N THR A 119 1.93 -8.35 20.14
CA THR A 119 0.49 -8.09 20.09
C THR A 119 0.08 -7.79 18.65
N VAL A 120 -0.79 -8.63 18.09
CA VAL A 120 -1.37 -8.42 16.76
C VAL A 120 -2.58 -7.50 16.86
N TRP A 121 -3.37 -7.70 17.90
CA TRP A 121 -4.59 -6.95 18.16
C TRP A 121 -4.80 -6.79 19.66
N SER A 122 -5.26 -5.63 20.08
CA SER A 122 -5.83 -5.44 21.40
C SER A 122 -6.96 -4.42 21.35
N GLU A 123 -7.95 -4.61 22.21
CA GLU A 123 -9.07 -3.68 22.32
C GLU A 123 -8.58 -2.27 22.70
N GLU A 124 -7.56 -2.18 23.55
CA GLU A 124 -6.92 -0.92 23.92
C GLU A 124 -6.29 -0.21 22.72
N LEU A 125 -5.65 -0.96 21.82
CA LEU A 125 -5.06 -0.40 20.61
C LEU A 125 -6.14 0.12 19.67
N GLU A 126 -7.25 -0.61 19.50
CA GLU A 126 -8.38 -0.14 18.69
C GLU A 126 -9.02 1.11 19.27
N LYS A 127 -9.29 1.14 20.58
CA LYS A 127 -9.83 2.31 21.26
C LYS A 127 -8.90 3.52 21.11
N ALA A 128 -7.59 3.33 21.24
CA ALA A 128 -6.62 4.39 21.05
C ALA A 128 -6.61 4.91 19.60
N VAL A 129 -6.67 4.02 18.61
CA VAL A 129 -6.76 4.38 17.19
C VAL A 129 -8.05 5.13 16.89
N GLN A 130 -9.18 4.69 17.45
CA GLN A 130 -10.49 5.32 17.25
C GLN A 130 -10.54 6.71 17.90
N LEU A 131 -10.04 6.86 19.12
CA LEU A 131 -9.93 8.17 19.78
C LEU A 131 -9.04 9.12 18.97
N LYS A 132 -7.91 8.63 18.46
CA LYS A 132 -7.03 9.43 17.61
C LYS A 132 -7.72 9.86 16.32
N ALA A 133 -8.46 8.95 15.67
CA ALA A 133 -9.22 9.27 14.46
C ALA A 133 -10.31 10.32 14.72
N ASN A 134 -11.02 10.22 15.85
CA ASN A 134 -12.04 11.19 16.25
C ASN A 134 -11.43 12.57 16.52
N LEU A 135 -10.28 12.64 17.18
CA LEU A 135 -9.57 13.90 17.41
C LEU A 135 -9.14 14.56 16.09
N ILE A 136 -8.58 13.78 15.15
CA ILE A 136 -8.19 14.28 13.83
C ILE A 136 -9.42 14.79 13.06
N ALA A 137 -10.53 14.06 13.10
CA ALA A 137 -11.77 14.48 12.44
C ALA A 137 -12.34 15.76 13.06
N GLN A 138 -12.27 15.90 14.39
CA GLN A 138 -12.70 17.11 15.08
C GLN A 138 -11.81 18.30 14.73
N GLU A 139 -10.50 18.12 14.69
CA GLU A 139 -9.55 19.16 14.29
C GLU A 139 -9.80 19.62 12.85
N ALA A 140 -9.97 18.69 11.91
CA ALA A 140 -10.30 19.00 10.52
C ALA A 140 -11.60 19.80 10.40
N ARG A 141 -12.61 19.46 11.22
CA ARG A 141 -13.89 20.19 11.26
C ARG A 141 -13.72 21.62 11.77
N LEU A 142 -12.92 21.83 12.81
CA LEU A 142 -12.63 23.17 13.33
C LEU A 142 -11.84 24.01 12.32
N GLN A 143 -10.85 23.41 11.65
CA GLN A 143 -10.09 24.10 10.59
C GLN A 143 -10.99 24.50 9.42
N ALA A 144 -11.94 23.65 9.02
CA ALA A 144 -12.90 24.00 7.97
C ALA A 144 -13.79 25.19 8.37
N VAL A 145 -14.27 25.23 9.62
CA VAL A 145 -15.07 26.36 10.13
C VAL A 145 -14.26 27.66 10.14
N LEU A 146 -13.00 27.61 10.58
CA LEU A 146 -12.14 28.79 10.58
C LEU A 146 -11.89 29.32 9.17
N ARG A 147 -11.64 28.44 8.19
CA ARG A 147 -11.48 28.85 6.79
C ARG A 147 -12.72 29.53 6.22
N VAL A 148 -13.91 29.03 6.53
CA VAL A 148 -15.16 29.68 6.09
C VAL A 148 -15.34 31.05 6.74
N GLN A 149 -15.01 31.19 8.04
CA GLN A 149 -15.06 32.50 8.71
C GLN A 149 -14.04 33.49 8.15
N GLU A 150 -12.82 33.04 7.84
CA GLU A 150 -11.79 33.86 7.20
C GLU A 150 -12.21 34.32 5.80
N ALA A 151 -12.77 33.42 4.99
CA ALA A 151 -13.32 33.77 3.67
C ALA A 151 -14.45 34.82 3.80
N ALA A 152 -15.39 34.62 4.72
CA ALA A 152 -16.48 35.57 4.96
C ALA A 152 -15.99 36.93 5.49
N ARG A 153 -14.88 36.97 6.23
CA ARG A 153 -14.24 38.24 6.66
C ARG A 153 -13.47 38.90 5.53
N ALA A 154 -12.78 38.12 4.69
CA ALA A 154 -12.10 38.65 3.52
C ALA A 154 -13.10 39.33 2.57
N GLU A 155 -14.30 38.78 2.40
CA GLU A 155 -15.37 39.43 1.62
C GLU A 155 -15.81 40.77 2.20
N LYS A 156 -15.91 40.90 3.52
CA LYS A 156 -16.34 42.15 4.17
C LYS A 156 -15.29 43.26 4.13
N ASN A 157 -14.03 42.91 3.91
CA ASN A 157 -12.91 43.86 3.92
C ASN A 157 -12.34 44.15 2.51
N LYS A 158 -13.05 43.76 1.44
CA LYS A 158 -12.64 44.13 0.08
C LYS A 158 -12.66 45.65 -0.03
N THR A 159 -11.51 46.25 -0.30
CA THR A 159 -11.44 47.67 -0.66
C THR A 159 -12.09 47.86 -2.03
N LEU A 160 -12.74 49.00 -2.29
CA LEU A 160 -13.41 49.30 -3.58
C LEU A 160 -12.55 48.96 -4.81
N ALA A 161 -11.24 49.25 -4.76
CA ALA A 161 -10.32 48.92 -5.85
C ALA A 161 -10.20 47.41 -6.12
N GLN A 162 -10.33 46.59 -5.08
CA GLN A 162 -10.29 45.13 -5.15
C GLN A 162 -11.60 44.54 -5.69
N GLU A 163 -12.73 45.20 -5.42
CA GLU A 163 -14.04 44.87 -5.99
C GLU A 163 -14.08 45.16 -7.50
N ILE A 164 -13.51 46.29 -7.93
CA ILE A 164 -13.40 46.64 -9.36
C ILE A 164 -12.54 45.60 -10.11
N MET A 165 -11.38 45.23 -9.56
CA MET A 165 -10.54 44.19 -10.18
C MET A 165 -11.25 42.84 -10.29
N GLN A 166 -12.08 42.49 -9.31
CA GLN A 166 -12.79 41.22 -9.29
C GLN A 166 -13.98 41.21 -10.25
N ALA A 167 -14.67 42.34 -10.42
CA ALA A 167 -15.73 42.50 -11.43
C ALA A 167 -15.21 42.41 -12.87
N ASP A 168 -13.99 42.93 -13.12
CA ASP A 168 -13.30 42.78 -14.40
C ASP A 168 -12.92 41.30 -14.65
N GLU A 169 -12.34 40.61 -13.67
CA GLU A 169 -12.02 39.18 -13.79
C GLU A 169 -13.26 38.31 -14.02
N ASP A 170 -14.37 38.54 -13.30
CA ASP A 170 -15.60 37.77 -13.48
C ASP A 170 -16.23 38.01 -14.87
N SER A 171 -16.19 39.26 -15.36
CA SER A 171 -16.65 39.60 -16.71
C SER A 171 -15.77 38.94 -17.79
N GLU A 172 -14.45 38.91 -17.60
CA GLU A 172 -13.53 38.20 -18.49
C GLU A 172 -13.77 36.69 -18.46
N GLN A 173 -14.00 36.11 -17.27
CA GLN A 173 -14.27 34.68 -17.13
C GLN A 173 -15.59 34.27 -17.82
N GLU A 174 -16.63 35.10 -17.71
CA GLU A 174 -17.91 34.90 -18.40
C GLU A 174 -17.73 35.05 -19.93
N LEU A 175 -16.93 36.02 -20.37
CA LEU A 175 -16.55 36.17 -21.78
C LEU A 175 -15.80 34.93 -22.31
N PHE A 176 -14.87 34.39 -21.52
CA PHE A 176 -14.13 33.18 -21.85
C PHE A 176 -15.03 31.93 -21.85
N ALA A 177 -16.00 31.84 -20.95
CA ALA A 177 -16.97 30.76 -20.92
C ALA A 177 -17.89 30.79 -22.15
N ALA A 178 -18.39 31.97 -22.52
CA ALA A 178 -19.19 32.16 -23.73
C ALA A 178 -18.42 31.77 -25.00
N LEU A 179 -17.14 32.17 -25.10
CA LEU A 179 -16.24 31.75 -26.18
C LEU A 179 -16.01 30.24 -26.17
N ALA A 180 -15.82 29.63 -25.01
CA ALA A 180 -15.60 28.19 -24.91
C ALA A 180 -16.83 27.39 -25.38
N ASP A 181 -18.04 27.84 -25.05
CA ASP A 181 -19.28 27.21 -25.53
C ASP A 181 -19.48 27.39 -27.04
N GLU A 182 -19.13 28.56 -27.58
CA GLU A 182 -19.17 28.82 -29.02
C GLU A 182 -18.15 27.98 -29.80
N ILE A 183 -16.94 27.78 -29.27
CA ILE A 183 -15.89 26.95 -29.88
C ILE A 183 -16.21 25.44 -29.72
N ARG A 184 -16.97 25.06 -28.69
CA ARG A 184 -17.32 23.65 -28.42
C ARG A 184 -18.49 23.16 -29.26
N ALA A 185 -19.31 24.04 -29.82
CA ALA A 185 -20.24 23.68 -30.87
C ALA A 185 -19.45 23.31 -32.14
N PRO A 186 -19.43 22.03 -32.57
CA PRO A 186 -18.61 21.60 -33.68
C PRO A 186 -19.15 22.21 -34.97
N THR A 187 -18.52 23.28 -35.45
CA THR A 187 -18.87 23.99 -36.69
C THR A 187 -18.60 23.17 -37.96
N TRP A 188 -18.10 21.93 -37.82
CA TRP A 188 -17.78 21.02 -38.93
C TRP A 188 -18.91 20.12 -39.41
N THR A 189 -20.17 20.35 -39.05
CA THR A 189 -21.31 19.73 -39.74
C THR A 189 -21.54 20.37 -41.12
N THR A 190 -20.51 20.45 -41.96
CA THR A 190 -20.73 20.51 -43.40
C THR A 190 -21.21 19.12 -43.82
N PRO A 191 -22.35 19.00 -44.51
CA PRO A 191 -22.89 17.71 -44.92
C PRO A 191 -21.84 16.97 -45.76
N ILE A 192 -21.47 15.77 -45.31
CA ILE A 192 -20.62 14.86 -46.08
C ILE A 192 -21.40 14.51 -47.34
N VAL A 193 -21.07 15.15 -48.47
CA VAL A 193 -21.60 14.77 -49.78
C VAL A 193 -20.97 13.42 -50.12
N THR A 194 -21.72 12.33 -49.91
CA THR A 194 -21.25 10.95 -50.09
C THR A 194 -21.13 10.51 -51.55
N SER A 195 -21.27 11.42 -52.51
CA SER A 195 -21.14 11.11 -53.94
C SER A 195 -20.24 12.10 -54.65
N PHE A 196 -19.03 11.66 -54.97
CA PHE A 196 -18.20 12.31 -55.97
C PHE A 196 -18.76 11.98 -57.37
N PRO A 197 -18.80 12.94 -58.32
CA PRO A 197 -19.22 12.67 -59.69
C PRO A 197 -18.29 11.62 -60.32
N ARG A 198 -18.87 10.53 -60.84
CA ARG A 198 -18.14 9.44 -61.51
C ARG A 198 -17.40 9.99 -62.74
N SER A 199 -16.08 9.87 -62.76
CA SER A 199 -15.28 10.13 -63.96
C SER A 199 -15.53 9.03 -65.01
N PRO A 200 -15.67 9.36 -66.30
CA PRO A 200 -15.85 8.37 -67.35
C PRO A 200 -14.59 7.53 -67.58
N LEU A 201 -14.77 6.21 -67.76
CA LEU A 201 -13.70 5.25 -68.07
C LEU A 201 -13.13 5.47 -69.49
N PRO A 202 -11.80 5.41 -69.69
CA PRO A 202 -11.21 5.27 -71.02
C PRO A 202 -11.19 3.81 -71.50
N SER A 203 -11.40 3.65 -72.81
CA SER A 203 -11.51 2.40 -73.55
C SER A 203 -10.18 1.63 -73.70
N PRO A 204 -10.22 0.32 -74.02
CA PRO A 204 -9.02 -0.50 -74.14
C PRO A 204 -8.45 -0.44 -75.57
N CYS A 205 -7.18 -0.07 -75.70
CA CYS A 205 -6.39 -0.33 -76.91
C CYS A 205 -5.38 -1.47 -76.65
N PRO A 206 -5.21 -2.38 -77.63
CA PRO A 206 -4.29 -3.50 -77.51
C PRO A 206 -2.90 -3.17 -78.06
N SER A 207 -1.92 -3.86 -77.49
CA SER A 207 -0.76 -4.45 -78.17
C SER A 207 0.66 -3.95 -77.81
N ARG A 208 1.50 -4.99 -77.62
CA ARG A 208 2.95 -5.12 -77.93
C ARG A 208 3.97 -4.64 -76.89
N LEU A 209 4.51 -5.66 -76.21
CA LEU A 209 5.94 -6.03 -76.16
C LEU A 209 6.95 -4.89 -76.06
N CYS A 210 7.54 -4.72 -74.87
CA CYS A 210 8.99 -4.58 -74.78
C CYS A 210 9.54 -4.96 -73.39
N ARG A 211 10.76 -5.49 -73.44
CA ARG A 211 11.46 -6.33 -72.48
C ARG A 211 12.36 -5.46 -71.58
N ARG A 212 12.52 -5.89 -70.32
CA ARG A 212 13.69 -5.73 -69.41
C ARG A 212 14.47 -4.38 -69.43
N SER A 213 14.42 -3.66 -68.30
CA SER A 213 15.55 -3.56 -67.34
C SER A 213 15.22 -2.64 -66.15
N ARG A 214 15.61 -3.08 -64.95
CA ARG A 214 15.60 -2.38 -63.64
C ARG A 214 16.50 -1.11 -63.69
N PRO A 215 16.25 -0.04 -62.90
CA PRO A 215 16.56 -0.02 -61.46
C PRO A 215 15.45 0.58 -60.58
N ARG A 216 15.43 0.15 -59.32
CA ARG A 216 14.45 0.48 -58.28
C ARG A 216 15.15 1.30 -57.19
N PRO A 217 14.79 2.57 -56.95
CA PRO A 217 15.09 3.26 -55.70
C PRO A 217 13.91 3.07 -54.73
N SER A 218 14.18 2.50 -53.55
CA SER A 218 13.19 2.40 -52.49
C SER A 218 13.20 3.66 -51.62
N SER A 219 12.25 4.55 -51.87
CA SER A 219 11.71 5.45 -50.87
C SER A 219 10.78 4.64 -49.95
N ARG A 220 11.00 4.68 -48.64
CA ARG A 220 10.04 4.13 -47.66
C ARG A 220 9.82 5.15 -46.55
N SER A 221 8.77 5.93 -46.74
CA SER A 221 8.14 6.77 -45.73
C SER A 221 7.31 5.94 -44.76
N SER A 222 7.15 6.49 -43.55
CA SER A 222 5.99 6.45 -42.65
C SER A 222 5.43 5.11 -42.15
N ASN A 223 5.38 4.95 -40.82
CA ASN A 223 4.20 4.45 -40.10
C ASN A 223 4.09 5.18 -38.75
N LEU A 224 3.31 6.26 -38.75
CA LEU A 224 2.62 6.84 -37.61
C LEU A 224 1.16 6.36 -37.72
N SER A 225 0.62 5.79 -36.64
CA SER A 225 -0.80 5.81 -36.22
C SER A 225 -0.89 4.93 -34.97
N SER A 226 -1.21 5.40 -33.76
CA SER A 226 -2.40 6.11 -33.30
C SER A 226 -3.69 5.27 -33.42
N SER A 227 -4.09 4.65 -32.32
CA SER A 227 -5.44 4.18 -32.06
C SER A 227 -5.66 4.45 -30.57
N GLY A 228 -6.55 5.33 -30.12
CA GLY A 228 -7.85 5.64 -30.69
C GLY A 228 -8.87 4.93 -29.82
N LEU A 229 -9.26 5.61 -28.75
CA LEU A 229 -10.33 5.21 -27.83
C LEU A 229 -11.67 5.18 -28.56
N SER A 230 -12.50 4.18 -28.25
CA SER A 230 -13.96 4.34 -28.31
C SER A 230 -14.64 3.43 -27.30
N ILE A 231 -15.65 4.02 -26.67
CA ILE A 231 -16.49 3.57 -25.56
C ILE A 231 -17.81 3.04 -26.15
N PHE A 232 -18.43 2.06 -25.48
CA PHE A 232 -19.88 1.88 -25.16
C PHE A 232 -20.38 0.42 -25.28
N SER A 233 -20.95 -0.03 -24.15
CA SER A 233 -22.04 -0.98 -23.78
C SER A 233 -22.53 -2.04 -24.80
N GLU A 234 -23.08 -3.21 -24.46
CA GLU A 234 -23.91 -3.66 -23.33
C GLU A 234 -24.10 -5.21 -23.37
N ALA A 235 -24.66 -5.78 -22.30
CA ALA A 235 -25.16 -7.16 -22.04
C ALA A 235 -25.20 -8.20 -23.20
N SER A 236 -24.80 -9.46 -23.00
CA SER A 236 -25.65 -10.51 -22.38
C SER A 236 -24.90 -11.85 -22.23
N THR A 237 -25.35 -12.64 -21.25
CA THR A 237 -25.14 -14.07 -20.93
C THR A 237 -24.77 -15.07 -22.05
N GLY A 238 -23.89 -16.03 -21.73
CA GLY A 238 -23.96 -17.40 -22.27
C GLY A 238 -22.64 -18.10 -22.63
N ALA A 239 -22.19 -18.98 -21.72
CA ALA A 239 -21.55 -20.30 -21.91
C ALA A 239 -20.36 -20.56 -22.89
N SER A 240 -19.40 -21.32 -22.33
CA SER A 240 -18.41 -22.22 -22.98
C SER A 240 -17.28 -21.55 -23.78
N SER A 241 -16.06 -22.07 -23.94
CA SER A 241 -15.18 -23.11 -23.36
C SER A 241 -13.87 -23.03 -24.18
N VAL A 242 -12.75 -23.57 -23.65
CA VAL A 242 -11.46 -23.91 -24.30
C VAL A 242 -10.62 -22.74 -24.89
N THR A 243 -9.31 -22.58 -24.62
CA THR A 243 -8.23 -23.51 -25.02
C THR A 243 -6.87 -23.18 -24.33
N SER A 244 -6.25 -24.24 -23.83
CA SER A 244 -4.86 -24.69 -23.64
C SER A 244 -3.58 -23.83 -23.83
N ALA A 245 -2.61 -24.19 -22.97
CA ALA A 245 -1.16 -24.41 -23.18
C ALA A 245 -0.24 -23.19 -23.42
N SER A 246 1.05 -23.16 -23.08
CA SER A 246 2.01 -23.89 -22.21
C SER A 246 3.35 -23.19 -22.46
N THR A 247 4.21 -22.99 -21.47
CA THR A 247 5.68 -23.13 -21.64
C THR A 247 6.39 -23.07 -20.28
N VAL A 248 6.89 -24.24 -19.88
CA VAL A 248 8.05 -24.43 -19.00
C VAL A 248 9.33 -24.19 -19.82
N PRO A 249 10.46 -23.86 -19.17
CA PRO A 249 11.45 -24.92 -18.96
C PRO A 249 12.09 -24.92 -17.57
N CYS A 250 12.87 -25.98 -17.38
CA CYS A 250 13.40 -26.58 -16.17
C CYS A 250 14.92 -26.34 -16.00
N VAL A 251 15.42 -26.73 -14.81
CA VAL A 251 16.79 -27.16 -14.44
C VAL A 251 17.81 -26.14 -13.87
N ALA A 252 18.04 -26.31 -12.56
CA ALA A 252 19.27 -26.43 -11.74
C ALA A 252 20.55 -25.55 -11.92
N GLU A 253 20.98 -25.07 -10.75
CA GLU A 253 22.35 -24.78 -10.22
C GLU A 253 23.26 -23.67 -10.79
N VAL A 254 23.62 -22.71 -9.91
CA VAL A 254 24.97 -22.23 -9.51
C VAL A 254 24.86 -20.80 -8.93
N PRO A 255 25.43 -20.48 -7.75
CA PRO A 255 25.34 -19.14 -7.15
C PRO A 255 26.35 -18.18 -7.81
N VAL A 256 25.84 -17.15 -8.48
CA VAL A 256 26.63 -16.04 -9.07
C VAL A 256 26.43 -14.78 -8.22
N PRO A 257 27.49 -14.00 -7.90
CA PRO A 257 27.39 -12.83 -7.04
C PRO A 257 26.52 -11.72 -7.67
N ILE A 258 25.59 -11.22 -6.86
CA ILE A 258 24.63 -10.16 -7.19
C ILE A 258 25.40 -8.85 -7.47
N VAL A 259 25.50 -8.49 -8.75
CA VAL A 259 25.96 -7.16 -9.18
C VAL A 259 24.77 -6.21 -9.12
N ALA A 260 24.89 -5.16 -8.29
CA ALA A 260 23.86 -4.14 -8.13
C ALA A 260 23.51 -3.48 -9.47
N PRO A 261 22.20 -3.28 -9.78
CA PRO A 261 21.78 -2.71 -11.04
C PRO A 261 22.25 -1.26 -11.18
N LYS A 262 22.95 -0.97 -12.28
CA LYS A 262 23.36 0.39 -12.66
C LYS A 262 22.13 1.17 -13.12
N LEU A 263 21.51 1.88 -12.18
CA LEU A 263 20.43 2.83 -12.46
C LEU A 263 20.87 3.88 -13.51
N SER A 264 19.96 4.16 -14.44
CA SER A 264 20.13 5.12 -15.54
C SER A 264 20.48 6.52 -15.02
N ARG A 265 21.32 7.26 -15.76
CA ARG A 265 21.71 8.65 -15.45
C ARG A 265 20.49 9.57 -15.24
N ARG A 266 19.39 9.32 -15.96
CA ARG A 266 18.13 10.09 -15.84
C ARG A 266 17.37 9.78 -14.55
N GLU A 267 17.54 8.58 -14.01
CA GLU A 267 16.86 8.10 -12.81
C GLU A 267 17.58 8.56 -11.53
N ARG A 268 18.92 8.63 -11.56
CA ARG A 268 19.70 9.29 -10.49
C ARG A 268 19.35 10.77 -10.31
N ALA A 269 19.05 11.50 -11.38
CA ALA A 269 18.66 12.91 -11.28
C ALA A 269 17.30 13.13 -10.60
N ARG A 270 16.37 12.17 -10.69
CA ARG A 270 15.05 12.23 -10.02
C ARG A 270 15.08 11.75 -8.57
N MET A 271 16.13 11.04 -8.17
CA MET A 271 16.30 10.53 -6.80
C MET A 271 17.14 11.44 -5.90
N ASN A 272 17.51 12.65 -6.35
CA ASN A 272 18.02 13.72 -5.48
C ASN A 272 16.90 14.21 -4.54
N ARG A 273 16.55 13.36 -3.58
CA ARG A 273 15.68 13.70 -2.47
C ARG A 273 16.44 14.68 -1.59
N ILE A 274 15.85 15.84 -1.39
CA ILE A 274 16.31 16.87 -0.46
C ILE A 274 16.39 16.21 0.94
N LEU A 275 17.60 15.84 1.36
CA LEU A 275 17.86 15.31 2.69
C LEU A 275 17.95 16.50 3.64
N ILE A 276 16.83 16.80 4.30
CA ILE A 276 16.80 17.77 5.39
C ILE A 276 17.44 17.10 6.60
N ASP A 277 18.64 17.54 6.95
CA ASP A 277 19.35 17.09 8.14
C ASP A 277 18.64 17.61 9.41
N LYS A 278 17.76 16.76 9.96
CA LYS A 278 16.95 17.08 11.16
C LYS A 278 17.76 17.13 12.45
N SER A 279 19.06 16.81 12.41
CA SER A 279 19.92 16.83 13.59
C SER A 279 20.35 18.24 14.03
N LYS A 280 20.14 19.26 13.18
CA LYS A 280 20.52 20.65 13.44
C LYS A 280 19.31 21.55 13.63
N THR A 281 18.62 21.40 14.75
CA THR A 281 17.54 22.29 15.21
C THR A 281 18.02 23.28 16.27
N GLN A 282 19.28 23.74 16.18
CA GLN A 282 19.76 24.79 17.07
C GLN A 282 19.40 26.16 16.49
N VAL A 283 18.38 26.78 17.07
CA VAL A 283 17.95 28.15 16.75
C VAL A 283 19.03 29.10 17.26
N GLN A 284 19.80 29.69 16.35
CA GLN A 284 20.68 30.80 16.70
C GLN A 284 19.82 32.05 16.90
N ASN A 285 19.82 32.57 18.13
CA ASN A 285 19.20 33.85 18.44
C ASN A 285 20.08 34.98 17.88
N TYR A 286 19.55 35.72 16.90
CA TYR A 286 20.13 36.98 16.45
C TYR A 286 19.58 38.11 17.32
N ASP A 287 20.48 38.86 17.95
CA ASP A 287 20.17 39.98 18.84
C ASP A 287 19.96 41.26 18.02
N GLY A 288 18.81 41.34 17.36
CA GLY A 288 18.50 42.45 16.46
C GLY A 288 17.14 42.33 15.79
N GLY A 289 16.06 42.27 16.59
CA GLY A 289 14.69 42.37 16.09
C GLY A 289 14.15 41.09 15.45
N LYS A 290 13.06 40.55 16.02
CA LYS A 290 12.43 39.29 15.62
C LYS A 290 11.93 39.33 14.17
N THR A 291 12.73 38.81 13.23
CA THR A 291 12.22 38.32 11.94
C THR A 291 12.69 36.88 11.73
N LYS A 292 11.73 35.96 11.63
CA LYS A 292 11.96 34.54 11.34
C LYS A 292 12.12 34.40 9.83
N VAL A 293 13.28 34.74 9.30
CA VAL A 293 13.60 34.46 7.90
C VAL A 293 14.26 33.09 7.82
N LEU A 294 13.52 32.11 7.31
CA LEU A 294 14.10 30.85 6.83
C LEU A 294 14.84 31.16 5.51
N THR A 295 16.02 31.73 5.59
CA THR A 295 16.92 31.84 4.43
C THR A 295 17.39 30.43 4.07
N GLY A 296 16.63 29.77 3.19
CA GLY A 296 17.09 28.60 2.46
C GLY A 296 18.22 28.98 1.52
N GLY A 297 19.44 29.09 2.06
CA GLY A 297 20.66 29.19 1.26
C GLY A 297 20.87 27.87 0.51
N VAL A 298 20.58 27.88 -0.79
CA VAL A 298 20.91 26.78 -1.71
C VAL A 298 22.41 26.84 -1.98
N MET A 299 23.22 26.19 -1.14
CA MET A 299 24.65 26.02 -1.39
C MET A 299 24.88 24.86 -2.37
N PHE A 300 25.30 25.19 -3.59
CA PHE A 300 25.97 24.24 -4.48
C PHE A 300 27.33 23.84 -3.88
N CYS A 301 27.38 22.72 -3.16
CA CYS A 301 28.64 22.18 -2.62
C CYS A 301 29.54 21.64 -3.73
N ALA A 302 30.62 22.37 -4.05
CA ALA A 302 31.86 21.77 -4.51
C ALA A 302 32.51 20.99 -3.35
N LYS A 303 33.06 19.80 -3.63
CA LYS A 303 33.67 18.91 -2.63
C LYS A 303 34.97 19.52 -2.07
N PRO A 304 35.14 19.69 -0.75
CA PRO A 304 36.45 19.88 -0.17
C PRO A 304 37.14 18.54 0.13
N LYS A 305 38.44 18.56 -0.10
CA LYS A 305 39.46 17.52 0.04
C LYS A 305 39.74 17.26 1.54
N ALA A 306 40.04 16.00 1.85
CA ALA A 306 40.30 15.49 3.20
C ALA A 306 41.39 16.28 3.96
N ALA A 307 41.15 16.54 5.24
CA ALA A 307 42.17 16.90 6.22
C ALA A 307 41.94 16.09 7.51
N SER A 308 42.96 15.32 7.86
CA SER A 308 43.10 14.47 9.03
C SER A 308 43.63 15.26 10.23
N THR A 309 42.92 15.26 11.36
CA THR A 309 43.37 15.65 12.71
C THR A 309 42.15 15.54 13.62
N ALA A 310 42.17 15.17 14.90
CA ALA A 310 43.12 14.63 15.84
C ALA A 310 42.26 14.07 17.00
N ALA A 311 42.77 13.06 17.71
CA ALA A 311 42.07 12.40 18.82
C ALA A 311 41.86 13.32 20.06
N PRO A 312 40.80 13.11 20.86
CA PRO A 312 40.82 13.49 22.27
C PRO A 312 40.83 12.30 23.22
N LYS A 313 41.57 12.56 24.30
CA LYS A 313 41.99 11.73 25.43
C LYS A 313 40.86 11.03 26.19
N ALA A 314 41.24 9.86 26.70
CA ALA A 314 40.56 9.08 27.72
C ALA A 314 40.31 9.85 29.03
N GLN A 315 39.14 9.64 29.63
CA GLN A 315 38.89 9.90 31.04
C GLN A 315 38.46 8.61 31.74
N LYS A 316 39.23 8.30 32.80
CA LYS A 316 38.99 7.27 33.80
C LYS A 316 37.91 7.72 34.80
N ALA A 317 37.11 6.76 35.29
CA ALA A 317 36.46 6.63 36.61
C ALA A 317 35.09 5.93 36.38
N LYS A 318 34.56 5.03 37.21
CA LYS A 318 34.87 4.63 38.59
C LYS A 318 34.24 3.23 38.77
N ALA A 319 34.97 2.31 39.37
CA ALA A 319 34.45 1.01 39.78
C ALA A 319 33.52 1.16 40.99
N THR A 320 32.34 0.54 40.93
CA THR A 320 31.59 0.13 42.13
C THR A 320 31.32 -1.36 42.08
N LYS A 321 31.88 -1.99 43.10
CA LYS A 321 31.87 -3.40 43.47
C LYS A 321 30.50 -3.73 44.08
N GLY A 322 29.88 -4.82 43.63
CA GLY A 322 28.59 -5.29 44.13
C GLY A 322 28.34 -6.73 43.72
N THR A 323 29.07 -7.64 44.37
CA THR A 323 28.91 -9.09 44.34
C THR A 323 27.63 -9.52 45.05
N SER A 324 26.79 -10.31 44.39
CA SER A 324 26.15 -11.49 45.00
C SER A 324 25.59 -12.40 43.91
N ALA A 325 26.24 -13.54 43.74
CA ALA A 325 25.73 -14.71 43.06
C ALA A 325 24.44 -15.21 43.74
N SER A 326 23.55 -15.89 42.99
CA SER A 326 23.17 -17.27 43.31
C SER A 326 22.11 -17.81 42.35
N ALA A 327 22.43 -19.00 41.83
CA ALA A 327 21.54 -20.12 41.54
C ALA A 327 20.43 -19.99 40.48
N SER A 328 20.77 -20.53 39.31
CA SER A 328 19.95 -21.45 38.53
C SER A 328 19.08 -22.39 39.38
N ALA A 329 17.78 -22.43 39.15
CA ALA A 329 16.88 -23.47 39.65
C ALA A 329 16.13 -24.14 38.50
N ASN A 330 16.53 -25.37 38.24
CA ASN A 330 15.90 -26.38 37.39
C ASN A 330 14.48 -26.71 37.88
N TRP A 331 13.47 -26.62 36.99
CA TRP A 331 12.07 -27.00 37.27
C TRP A 331 11.69 -28.40 36.77
N ARG A 332 12.65 -29.31 36.60
CA ARG A 332 12.36 -30.69 36.18
C ARG A 332 13.14 -31.70 37.01
N ALA A 333 12.49 -32.23 38.04
CA ALA A 333 12.66 -33.62 38.45
C ALA A 333 11.53 -34.04 39.41
N VAL A 334 11.19 -35.33 39.32
CA VAL A 334 10.45 -36.18 40.28
C VAL A 334 8.91 -36.08 40.22
N ARG A 335 8.14 -37.17 40.07
CA ARG A 335 8.32 -38.63 39.85
C ARG A 335 6.93 -39.17 39.39
N ALA A 336 6.87 -40.21 38.55
CA ALA A 336 6.85 -41.64 38.89
C ALA A 336 5.71 -42.03 39.83
#